data_AF-A0A4R4WHZ9-F1
#
_entry.id   AF-A0A4R4WHZ9-F1
#
_cell.length_a   1.000
_cell.length_b   1.000
_cell.length_c   1.000
_cell.angle_alpha   90.00
_cell.angle_beta   90.00
_cell.angle_gamma   90.00
#
_symmetry.space_group_name_H-M   'P 1'
#
loop_
_entity.id
_entity.type
_entity.pdbx_description
1 polymer ?
#
loop_
_entity_poly.entity_id
_entity_poly.type
_entity_poly.pdbx_seq_one_letter_code
_entity_poly.pdbx_strand_id
1 'polypeptide(L)'
;MDATGGVGNDVRFDFASVAIFDDGRVAVSFLDSTTTSPSTTNPDRKGPAVAIEGATTLGAKLRPEPELTPELGTPYAAFDFESGNQDWTTGGTPTWTRSAPGAGTDGTDDPNGTAFAMAGPTQYVDNADATLESPLITAPAGPAVLAFQLKTDTEQGFDTMSAQWSADGTTWEPIATFSGRNTGYPSWQQVTLGFTSPAGQIRVRFQFTSDLACSALTPACGEFTGVHVDNVIVGSQATKN
;
A
#
# COMPACT_ATOMS: atom_id res chain seq x y z
N MET A 1 -21.83 5.80 65.12
CA MET A 1 -21.14 4.51 65.02
C MET A 1 -21.31 4.01 63.61
N ASP A 2 -20.22 3.49 63.06
CA ASP A 2 -19.97 3.09 61.69
C ASP A 2 -21.05 2.25 61.01
N ALA A 3 -21.17 2.44 59.70
CA ALA A 3 -21.49 1.35 58.80
C ALA A 3 -20.31 1.18 57.82
N THR A 4 -19.52 0.15 58.09
CA THR A 4 -18.50 -0.43 57.23
C THR A 4 -19.12 -0.86 55.90
N GLY A 5 -18.84 -0.14 54.81
CA GLY A 5 -19.14 -0.54 53.43
C GLY A 5 -17.85 -0.94 52.73
N GLY A 6 -17.71 -2.23 52.43
CA GLY A 6 -16.47 -2.88 52.02
C GLY A 6 -15.81 -2.33 50.74
N VAL A 7 -14.49 -2.20 50.84
CA VAL A 7 -13.52 -2.12 49.76
C VAL A 7 -13.56 -3.39 48.91
N GLY A 8 -13.91 -3.27 47.63
CA GLY A 8 -13.83 -4.39 46.67
C GLY A 8 -14.92 -4.47 45.60
N ASN A 9 -15.60 -3.39 45.22
CA ASN A 9 -16.38 -3.40 43.97
C ASN A 9 -15.41 -3.18 42.80
N ASP A 10 -15.12 -4.27 42.08
CA ASP A 10 -14.73 -4.17 40.68
C ASP A 10 -15.91 -3.52 39.96
N VAL A 11 -15.78 -2.24 39.60
CA VAL A 11 -16.80 -1.55 38.80
C VAL A 11 -16.65 -2.08 37.38
N ARG A 12 -17.26 -3.23 37.12
CA ARG A 12 -17.39 -3.78 35.77
C ARG A 12 -18.41 -2.94 35.02
N PHE A 13 -17.90 -2.19 34.05
CA PHE A 13 -18.74 -1.57 33.02
C PHE A 13 -18.89 -2.57 31.88
N ASP A 14 -20.07 -3.20 31.77
CA ASP A 14 -20.45 -3.92 30.57
C ASP A 14 -21.01 -2.89 29.57
N PHE A 15 -20.20 -2.51 28.58
CA PHE A 15 -20.62 -1.59 27.52
C PHE A 15 -21.32 -2.33 26.39
N ALA A 16 -22.49 -1.83 26.00
CA ALA A 16 -23.24 -2.40 24.87
C ALA A 16 -22.87 -1.75 23.53
N SER A 17 -22.44 -0.48 23.55
CA SER A 17 -22.01 0.26 22.36
C SER A 17 -21.21 1.52 22.73
N VAL A 18 -20.33 1.92 21.82
CA VAL A 18 -19.60 3.19 21.84
C VAL A 18 -19.81 3.86 20.48
N ALA A 19 -20.17 5.14 20.49
CA ALA A 19 -20.25 5.97 19.29
C ALA A 19 -19.32 7.18 19.42
N ILE A 20 -18.54 7.44 18.38
CA ILE A 20 -17.66 8.61 18.27
C ILE A 20 -18.26 9.54 17.21
N PHE A 21 -18.55 10.77 17.59
CA PHE A 21 -19.12 11.78 16.69
C PHE A 21 -18.02 12.54 15.93
N ASP A 22 -18.37 13.16 14.80
CA ASP A 22 -17.43 13.92 13.98
C ASP A 22 -16.77 15.09 14.73
N ASP A 23 -17.44 15.61 15.77
CA ASP A 23 -16.96 16.67 16.65
C ASP A 23 -16.10 16.16 17.83
N GLY A 24 -15.80 14.85 17.87
CA GLY A 24 -14.95 14.23 18.89
C GLY A 24 -15.66 13.91 20.19
N ARG A 25 -16.98 14.11 20.29
CA ARG A 25 -17.76 13.61 21.43
C ARG A 25 -17.84 12.09 21.40
N VAL A 26 -17.98 11.49 22.57
CA VAL A 26 -18.16 10.04 22.73
C VAL A 26 -19.48 9.78 23.47
N ALA A 27 -20.33 8.93 22.92
CA ALA A 27 -21.47 8.37 23.63
C ALA A 27 -21.17 6.92 23.98
N VAL A 28 -21.41 6.56 25.24
CA VAL A 28 -21.27 5.19 25.73
C VAL A 28 -22.60 4.75 26.33
N SER A 29 -23.12 3.62 25.86
CA SER A 29 -24.22 2.93 26.54
C SER A 29 -23.63 1.84 27.43
N PHE A 30 -23.92 1.90 28.72
CA PHE A 30 -23.53 0.86 29.66
C PHE A 30 -24.75 0.30 30.38
N LEU A 31 -24.66 -0.96 30.76
CA LEU A 31 -25.59 -1.59 31.68
C LEU A 31 -24.90 -1.61 33.04
N ASP A 32 -25.46 -0.89 34.02
CA ASP A 32 -25.07 -1.10 35.41
C ASP A 32 -25.88 -2.27 35.99
N SER A 33 -25.29 -3.00 36.93
CA SER A 33 -25.90 -4.04 37.75
C SER A 33 -27.25 -3.64 38.38
N THR A 34 -27.49 -2.33 38.59
CA THR A 34 -28.75 -1.78 39.10
C THR A 34 -29.86 -1.63 38.06
N THR A 35 -29.56 -1.78 36.75
CA THR A 35 -30.51 -1.62 35.63
C THR A 35 -31.51 -2.78 35.50
N THR A 36 -31.55 -3.70 36.47
CA THR A 36 -32.40 -4.89 36.44
C THR A 36 -33.77 -4.72 37.12
N SER A 37 -34.08 -3.59 37.76
CA SER A 37 -35.38 -3.42 38.42
C SER A 37 -36.40 -2.67 37.55
N PRO A 38 -37.47 -3.33 37.08
CA PRO A 38 -38.56 -2.66 36.35
C PRO A 38 -39.24 -1.61 37.26
N SER A 39 -39.64 -0.47 36.68
CA SER A 39 -40.38 0.54 37.44
C SER A 39 -41.72 -0.02 37.91
N THR A 40 -42.12 0.28 39.14
CA THR A 40 -43.40 -0.18 39.73
C THR A 40 -44.63 0.40 39.04
N THR A 41 -44.45 1.38 38.16
CA THR A 41 -45.53 2.06 37.41
C THR A 41 -45.58 1.69 35.92
N ASN A 42 -44.52 1.07 35.38
CA ASN A 42 -44.49 0.52 34.03
C ASN A 42 -43.42 -0.59 33.94
N PRO A 43 -43.81 -1.87 34.06
CA PRO A 43 -42.87 -2.99 34.11
C PRO A 43 -42.23 -3.36 32.77
N ASP A 44 -42.72 -2.79 31.65
CA ASP A 44 -42.27 -3.16 30.29
C ASP A 44 -41.18 -2.22 29.72
N ARG A 45 -40.79 -1.16 30.44
CA ARG A 45 -39.78 -0.21 29.94
C ARG A 45 -38.41 -0.50 30.54
N LYS A 46 -37.64 -1.38 29.89
CA LYS A 46 -36.20 -1.54 30.11
C LYS A 46 -35.43 -0.86 28.98
N GLY A 47 -34.80 0.26 29.26
CA GLY A 47 -33.92 0.96 28.31
C GLY A 47 -32.55 1.21 28.92
N PRO A 48 -31.47 1.15 28.13
CA PRO A 48 -30.12 1.40 28.61
C PRO A 48 -29.99 2.84 29.16
N ALA A 49 -29.17 3.01 30.20
CA ALA A 49 -28.71 4.33 30.59
C ALA A 49 -27.69 4.82 29.54
N VAL A 50 -27.95 5.98 28.96
CA VAL A 50 -27.01 6.67 28.07
C VAL A 50 -26.37 7.79 28.88
N ALA A 51 -25.06 7.70 29.10
CA ALA A 51 -24.28 8.85 29.54
C ALA A 51 -23.70 9.52 28.30
N ILE A 52 -24.03 10.80 28.12
CA ILE A 52 -23.35 11.66 27.16
C ILE A 52 -22.45 12.56 27.97
N GLU A 53 -21.16 12.32 27.90
CA GLU A 53 -20.17 13.25 28.43
C GLU A 53 -20.11 14.43 27.45
N GLY A 54 -20.37 15.64 27.96
CA GLY A 54 -20.53 16.85 27.15
C GLY A 54 -19.46 17.92 27.37
N ALA A 55 -18.50 17.68 28.28
CA ALA A 55 -17.52 18.69 28.71
C ALA A 55 -16.07 18.28 28.40
N THR A 56 -15.81 17.00 28.16
CA THR A 56 -14.51 16.44 27.78
C THR A 56 -14.49 16.35 26.27
N THR A 57 -13.96 17.39 25.64
CA THR A 57 -13.42 17.23 24.30
C THR A 57 -12.22 16.30 24.39
N LEU A 58 -12.23 15.16 23.68
CA LEU A 58 -10.98 14.49 23.32
C LEU A 58 -10.07 15.59 22.77
N GLY A 59 -8.90 15.79 23.39
CA GLY A 59 -7.96 16.83 22.98
C GLY A 59 -7.82 16.82 21.46
N ALA A 60 -7.74 18.02 20.86
CA ALA A 60 -7.84 18.25 19.41
C ALA A 60 -7.48 17.00 18.63
N LYS A 61 -8.44 16.46 17.82
CA LYS A 61 -8.21 15.33 16.89
C LYS A 61 -6.74 15.41 16.51
N LEU A 62 -5.92 14.41 16.85
CA LEU A 62 -4.58 14.32 16.28
C LEU A 62 -4.84 14.54 14.80
N ARG A 63 -4.49 15.74 14.28
CA ARG A 63 -4.64 15.98 12.86
C ARG A 63 -3.83 14.84 12.28
N PRO A 64 -4.39 14.03 11.38
CA PRO A 64 -3.58 13.11 10.62
C PRO A 64 -2.39 13.94 10.19
N GLU A 65 -1.20 13.59 10.70
CA GLU A 65 0.00 14.28 10.30
C GLU A 65 -0.02 14.19 8.78
N PRO A 66 -0.02 15.32 8.05
CA PRO A 66 -0.24 15.29 6.62
C PRO A 66 0.76 14.30 6.06
N GLU A 67 0.24 13.21 5.46
CA GLU A 67 1.10 12.16 4.90
C GLU A 67 2.10 12.85 4.00
N LEU A 68 3.38 12.75 4.36
CA LEU A 68 4.43 13.35 3.57
C LEU A 68 4.36 12.70 2.20
N THR A 69 4.13 13.51 1.16
CA THR A 69 4.23 13.06 -0.22
C THR A 69 5.58 12.37 -0.38
N PRO A 70 5.61 11.10 -0.84
CA PRO A 70 6.86 10.39 -1.01
C PRO A 70 7.82 11.16 -1.90
N GLU A 71 9.03 11.37 -1.42
CA GLU A 71 10.07 12.12 -2.12
C GLU A 71 11.42 11.44 -1.84
N LEU A 72 12.17 11.15 -2.90
CA LEU A 72 13.44 10.46 -2.80
C LEU A 72 14.48 11.35 -2.11
N GLY A 73 14.98 10.90 -0.97
CA GLY A 73 16.14 11.45 -0.28
C GLY A 73 17.43 10.74 -0.70
N THR A 74 18.20 10.27 0.28
CA THR A 74 19.48 9.58 0.03
C THR A 74 19.24 8.17 -0.54
N PRO A 75 19.77 7.82 -1.72
CA PRO A 75 19.67 6.47 -2.26
C PRO A 75 20.41 5.44 -1.40
N TYR A 76 19.78 4.27 -1.20
CA TYR A 76 20.38 3.06 -0.66
C TYR A 76 20.93 2.17 -1.79
N ALA A 77 20.19 2.08 -2.90
CA ALA A 77 20.54 1.33 -4.10
C ALA A 77 19.88 1.96 -5.33
N ALA A 78 20.52 1.84 -6.49
CA ALA A 78 20.02 2.33 -7.77
C ALA A 78 20.34 1.31 -8.89
N PHE A 79 19.39 1.12 -9.80
CA PHE A 79 19.43 0.12 -10.88
C PHE A 79 18.92 0.76 -12.17
N ASP A 80 19.82 0.99 -13.10
CA ASP A 80 19.54 1.51 -14.45
C ASP A 80 19.47 0.40 -15.51
N PHE A 81 19.73 -0.84 -15.11
CA PHE A 81 19.79 -2.02 -15.96
C PHE A 81 20.74 -1.95 -17.16
N GLU A 82 21.58 -0.92 -17.32
CA GLU A 82 22.46 -0.78 -18.49
C GLU A 82 23.60 -1.80 -18.52
N SER A 83 23.99 -2.29 -17.34
CA SER A 83 25.08 -3.26 -17.13
C SER A 83 24.58 -4.69 -16.90
N GLY A 84 23.44 -5.05 -17.49
CA GLY A 84 22.81 -6.36 -17.33
C GLY A 84 21.69 -6.35 -16.30
N ASN A 85 21.39 -7.50 -15.72
CA ASN A 85 20.25 -7.63 -14.79
C ASN A 85 20.54 -7.01 -13.40
N GLN A 86 21.80 -6.69 -13.07
CA GLN A 86 22.17 -6.11 -11.76
C GLN A 86 21.65 -6.94 -10.57
N ASP A 87 21.79 -8.26 -10.68
CA ASP A 87 21.34 -9.28 -9.72
C ASP A 87 19.82 -9.35 -9.50
N TRP A 88 19.01 -8.68 -10.33
CA TRP A 88 17.56 -8.89 -10.34
C TRP A 88 17.22 -10.26 -10.90
N THR A 89 16.22 -10.89 -10.28
CA THR A 89 15.73 -12.23 -10.64
C THR A 89 14.28 -12.18 -11.09
N THR A 90 13.94 -13.02 -12.06
CA THR A 90 12.57 -13.10 -12.60
C THR A 90 11.93 -14.43 -12.23
N GLY A 91 10.65 -14.41 -11.88
CA GLY A 91 9.84 -15.60 -11.61
C GLY A 91 8.53 -15.60 -12.38
N GLY A 92 7.82 -16.73 -12.34
CA GLY A 92 6.50 -16.87 -12.95
C GLY A 92 6.52 -17.25 -14.44
N THR A 93 5.36 -17.16 -15.10
CA THR A 93 5.22 -17.50 -16.53
C THR A 93 4.13 -16.64 -17.18
N PRO A 94 4.42 -15.94 -18.30
CA PRO A 94 5.75 -15.66 -18.84
C PRO A 94 6.63 -14.89 -17.85
N THR A 95 7.93 -14.79 -18.10
CA THR A 95 8.87 -14.05 -17.23
C THR A 95 9.09 -12.63 -17.76
N TRP A 96 9.43 -11.72 -16.85
CA TRP A 96 9.98 -10.41 -17.22
C TRP A 96 11.22 -10.58 -18.09
N THR A 97 11.38 -9.72 -19.09
CA THR A 97 12.53 -9.74 -20.00
C THR A 97 13.24 -8.41 -20.01
N ARG A 98 14.58 -8.43 -19.97
CA ARG A 98 15.40 -7.24 -20.12
C ARG A 98 15.68 -7.00 -21.60
N SER A 99 15.23 -5.87 -22.13
CA SER A 99 15.46 -5.49 -23.52
C SER A 99 15.36 -3.97 -23.71
N ALA A 100 15.82 -3.49 -24.87
CA ALA A 100 15.52 -2.15 -25.31
C ALA A 100 14.02 -2.01 -25.68
N PRO A 101 13.45 -0.79 -25.65
CA PRO A 101 14.09 0.45 -25.17
C PRO A 101 14.09 0.58 -23.64
N GLY A 102 15.06 1.32 -23.12
CA GLY A 102 15.07 1.85 -21.76
C GLY A 102 14.40 3.23 -21.67
N ALA A 103 14.33 3.78 -20.47
CA ALA A 103 13.82 5.12 -20.22
C ALA A 103 14.90 6.17 -20.45
N GLY A 104 14.68 7.07 -21.41
CA GLY A 104 15.51 8.23 -21.68
C GLY A 104 15.35 9.33 -20.62
N THR A 105 16.31 10.26 -20.58
CA THR A 105 16.38 11.34 -19.59
C THR A 105 15.21 12.34 -19.63
N ASP A 106 14.48 12.38 -20.74
CA ASP A 106 13.32 13.25 -20.98
C ASP A 106 11.98 12.50 -20.91
N GLY A 107 12.00 11.24 -20.44
CA GLY A 107 10.82 10.38 -20.39
C GLY A 107 10.44 9.76 -21.74
N THR A 108 11.29 9.89 -22.77
CA THR A 108 11.12 9.19 -24.05
C THR A 108 11.84 7.82 -24.04
N ASP A 109 11.70 7.04 -25.11
CA ASP A 109 12.46 5.80 -25.25
C ASP A 109 13.92 6.09 -25.60
N ASP A 110 14.84 5.49 -24.85
CA ASP A 110 16.23 5.33 -25.27
C ASP A 110 16.37 3.99 -26.00
N PRO A 111 16.56 3.97 -27.33
CA PRO A 111 16.73 2.73 -28.08
C PRO A 111 18.03 1.97 -27.76
N ASN A 112 19.01 2.64 -27.13
CA ASN A 112 20.25 2.00 -26.68
C ASN A 112 20.19 1.61 -25.19
N GLY A 113 19.24 2.19 -24.44
CA GLY A 113 18.98 1.83 -23.06
C GLY A 113 18.23 0.51 -22.93
N THR A 114 18.17 -0.03 -21.72
CA THR A 114 17.48 -1.28 -21.44
C THR A 114 16.59 -1.18 -20.22
N ALA A 115 15.39 -1.74 -20.33
CA ALA A 115 14.46 -1.86 -19.22
C ALA A 115 14.03 -3.32 -19.04
N PHE A 116 13.42 -3.63 -17.90
CA PHE A 116 12.66 -4.87 -17.77
C PHE A 116 11.22 -4.64 -18.22
N ALA A 117 10.67 -5.62 -18.95
CA ALA A 117 9.31 -5.51 -19.44
C ALA A 117 8.55 -6.84 -19.47
N MET A 118 7.25 -6.73 -19.22
CA MET A 118 6.19 -7.68 -19.59
C MET A 118 5.62 -7.31 -20.97
N ALA A 119 6.52 -7.03 -21.91
CA ALA A 119 6.23 -6.44 -23.22
C ALA A 119 7.13 -6.98 -24.34
N GLY A 120 8.05 -7.91 -24.01
CA GLY A 120 9.08 -8.42 -24.91
C GLY A 120 8.52 -9.16 -26.15
N PRO A 121 9.35 -9.89 -26.91
CA PRO A 121 8.91 -10.50 -28.18
C PRO A 121 7.73 -11.48 -28.06
N THR A 122 7.44 -11.98 -26.87
CA THR A 122 6.27 -12.83 -26.58
C THR A 122 5.04 -12.05 -26.13
N GLN A 123 5.21 -10.77 -25.76
CA GLN A 123 4.24 -9.92 -25.04
C GLN A 123 3.73 -10.60 -23.76
N TYR A 124 2.90 -9.91 -22.96
CA TYR A 124 2.19 -10.61 -21.89
C TYR A 124 0.99 -11.38 -22.45
N VAL A 125 0.63 -12.47 -21.79
CA VAL A 125 -0.43 -13.40 -22.20
C VAL A 125 -1.57 -13.39 -21.18
N ASP A 126 -2.69 -14.02 -21.51
CA ASP A 126 -3.78 -14.24 -20.57
C ASP A 126 -3.26 -15.12 -19.40
N ASN A 127 -3.73 -14.84 -18.19
CA ASN A 127 -3.43 -15.58 -16.95
C ASN A 127 -1.93 -15.62 -16.61
N ALA A 128 -1.23 -14.52 -16.87
CA ALA A 128 0.14 -14.33 -16.46
C ALA A 128 0.21 -14.04 -14.96
N ASP A 129 1.23 -14.58 -14.30
CA ASP A 129 1.67 -14.18 -12.96
C ASP A 129 3.20 -14.23 -12.98
N ALA A 130 3.82 -13.06 -12.86
CA ALA A 130 5.25 -12.88 -13.11
C ALA A 130 5.86 -11.88 -12.12
N THR A 131 7.02 -12.22 -11.58
CA THR A 131 7.74 -11.37 -10.63
C THR A 131 9.09 -10.92 -11.18
N LEU A 132 9.46 -9.69 -10.85
CA LEU A 132 10.80 -9.12 -11.01
C LEU A 132 11.26 -8.65 -9.64
N GLU A 133 12.23 -9.35 -9.06
CA GLU A 133 12.65 -9.16 -7.66
C GLU A 133 14.07 -8.61 -7.57
N SER A 134 14.27 -7.60 -6.72
CA SER A 134 15.57 -6.97 -6.50
C SER A 134 16.53 -7.89 -5.77
N PRO A 135 17.85 -7.65 -5.85
CA PRO A 135 18.80 -8.17 -4.86
C PRO A 135 18.47 -7.65 -3.45
N LEU A 136 19.18 -8.16 -2.43
CA LEU A 136 19.05 -7.67 -1.06
C LEU A 136 19.59 -6.24 -0.96
N ILE A 137 18.79 -5.34 -0.39
CA ILE A 137 19.12 -3.92 -0.21
C ILE A 137 19.20 -3.66 1.29
N THR A 138 20.31 -3.08 1.77
CA THR A 138 20.42 -2.66 3.17
C THR A 138 19.74 -1.32 3.36
N ALA A 139 18.71 -1.27 4.21
CA ALA A 139 17.96 -0.07 4.52
C ALA A 139 17.94 0.19 6.04
N PRO A 140 17.99 1.46 6.49
CA PRO A 140 17.69 1.83 7.87
C PRO A 140 16.23 1.54 8.25
N ALA A 141 15.92 1.59 9.55
CA ALA A 141 14.53 1.59 10.01
C ALA A 141 13.88 2.95 9.73
N GLY A 142 12.59 2.93 9.40
CA GLY A 142 11.77 4.13 9.22
C GLY A 142 11.32 4.36 7.77
N PRO A 143 10.85 5.58 7.46
CA PRO A 143 10.33 5.92 6.14
C PRO A 143 11.37 5.74 5.03
N ALA A 144 10.99 4.98 4.02
CA ALA A 144 11.77 4.68 2.83
C ALA A 144 10.94 4.97 1.57
N VAL A 145 11.64 5.09 0.45
CA VAL A 145 11.07 5.44 -0.84
C VAL A 145 11.52 4.44 -1.89
N LEU A 146 10.59 4.02 -2.75
CA LEU A 146 10.83 3.33 -4.00
C LEU A 146 10.48 4.30 -5.15
N ALA A 147 11.49 4.68 -5.94
CA ALA A 147 11.33 5.53 -7.12
C ALA A 147 11.73 4.74 -8.37
N PHE A 148 11.01 4.90 -9.48
CA PHE A 148 11.29 4.20 -10.74
C PHE A 148 10.60 4.88 -11.93
N GLN A 149 11.06 4.57 -13.13
CA GLN A 149 10.37 4.91 -14.38
C GLN A 149 9.40 3.80 -14.76
N LEU A 150 8.17 4.18 -15.08
CA LEU A 150 7.08 3.29 -15.45
C LEU A 150 6.51 3.66 -16.80
N LYS A 151 6.34 2.68 -17.68
CA LYS A 151 5.52 2.80 -18.89
C LYS A 151 4.53 1.64 -18.89
N THR A 152 3.23 1.93 -18.94
CA THR A 152 2.18 0.90 -18.91
C THR A 152 1.16 1.13 -20.02
N ASP A 153 0.73 0.03 -20.64
CA ASP A 153 -0.45 -0.06 -21.51
C ASP A 153 -1.00 -1.49 -21.39
N THR A 154 -1.94 -1.67 -20.47
CA THR A 154 -2.56 -2.96 -20.15
C THR A 154 -4.08 -2.84 -20.16
N GLU A 155 -4.81 -3.94 -20.01
CA GLU A 155 -6.26 -3.87 -19.82
C GLU A 155 -6.58 -3.17 -18.48
N GLN A 156 -7.25 -2.02 -18.55
CA GLN A 156 -7.47 -1.17 -17.39
C GLN A 156 -8.35 -1.85 -16.34
N GLY A 157 -7.81 -2.03 -15.12
CA GLY A 157 -8.52 -2.61 -13.99
C GLY A 157 -8.53 -4.15 -13.94
N PHE A 158 -7.98 -4.82 -14.95
CA PHE A 158 -7.93 -6.29 -15.04
C PHE A 158 -6.48 -6.77 -14.97
N ASP A 159 -5.64 -6.19 -15.82
CA ASP A 159 -4.22 -6.50 -15.89
C ASP A 159 -3.43 -5.47 -15.08
N THR A 160 -2.69 -5.95 -14.08
CA THR A 160 -2.05 -5.07 -13.10
C THR A 160 -0.58 -5.35 -12.91
N MET A 161 0.19 -4.28 -12.69
CA MET A 161 1.51 -4.37 -12.06
C MET A 161 1.41 -3.80 -10.65
N SER A 162 1.91 -4.54 -9.67
CA SER A 162 2.01 -4.08 -8.29
C SER A 162 3.47 -3.93 -7.87
N ALA A 163 3.78 -2.80 -7.24
CA ALA A 163 5.04 -2.55 -6.56
C ALA A 163 4.90 -2.99 -5.10
N GLN A 164 5.82 -3.83 -4.64
CA GLN A 164 5.75 -4.46 -3.32
C GLN A 164 7.13 -4.48 -2.65
N TRP A 165 7.17 -4.63 -1.33
CA TRP A 165 8.42 -4.82 -0.58
C TRP A 165 8.34 -5.98 0.40
N SER A 166 9.50 -6.47 0.84
CA SER A 166 9.60 -7.56 1.80
C SER A 166 10.84 -7.42 2.68
N ALA A 167 10.73 -7.80 3.96
CA ALA A 167 11.85 -7.89 4.91
C ALA A 167 12.41 -9.32 5.06
N ASP A 168 11.65 -10.34 4.66
CA ASP A 168 12.00 -11.76 4.84
C ASP A 168 12.20 -12.49 3.50
N GLY A 169 11.84 -11.86 2.38
CA GLY A 169 11.89 -12.43 1.04
C GLY A 169 10.73 -13.39 0.74
N THR A 170 9.73 -13.51 1.62
CA THR A 170 8.60 -14.44 1.48
C THR A 170 7.24 -13.78 1.69
N THR A 171 7.15 -12.83 2.62
CA THR A 171 5.96 -12.03 2.91
C THR A 171 6.10 -10.70 2.18
N TRP A 172 5.14 -10.40 1.31
CA TRP A 172 5.20 -9.23 0.45
C TRP A 172 4.09 -8.24 0.79
N GLU A 173 4.49 -7.02 1.10
CA GLU A 173 3.62 -5.92 1.45
C GLU A 173 3.38 -5.03 0.22
N PRO A 174 2.12 -4.81 -0.20
CA PRO A 174 1.84 -3.96 -1.35
C PRO A 174 2.10 -2.48 -1.05
N ILE A 175 2.65 -1.77 -2.02
CA ILE A 175 2.86 -0.31 -1.95
C ILE A 175 1.86 0.40 -2.87
N ALA A 176 1.79 -0.02 -4.14
CA ALA A 176 0.88 0.53 -5.13
C ALA A 176 0.58 -0.47 -6.25
N THR A 177 -0.53 -0.26 -6.95
CA THR A 177 -0.97 -1.05 -8.11
C THR A 177 -1.26 -0.12 -9.29
N PHE A 178 -0.83 -0.53 -10.47
CA PHE A 178 -0.95 0.19 -11.73
C PHE A 178 -1.65 -0.70 -12.76
N SER A 179 -2.52 -0.10 -13.58
CA SER A 179 -3.17 -0.77 -14.71
C SER A 179 -3.54 0.27 -15.76
N GLY A 180 -3.82 -0.18 -16.99
CA GLY A 180 -4.14 0.72 -18.09
C GLY A 180 -2.93 1.52 -18.55
N ARG A 181 -3.21 2.64 -19.21
CA ARG A 181 -2.20 3.58 -19.68
C ARG A 181 -1.77 4.53 -18.58
N ASN A 182 -0.45 4.70 -18.42
CA ASN A 182 0.06 5.80 -17.62
C ASN A 182 -0.29 7.17 -18.26
N THR A 183 -0.42 8.23 -17.45
CA THR A 183 -1.01 9.54 -17.87
C THR A 183 -0.30 10.22 -19.06
N GLY A 184 0.93 9.81 -19.39
CA GLY A 184 1.74 10.36 -20.49
C GLY A 184 2.04 9.38 -21.63
N TYR A 185 1.38 8.22 -21.68
CA TYR A 185 1.66 7.16 -22.66
C TYR A 185 1.65 7.70 -24.12
N PRO A 186 2.66 7.36 -24.96
CA PRO A 186 3.69 6.34 -24.77
C PRO A 186 4.97 6.85 -24.09
N SER A 187 4.92 7.95 -23.33
CA SER A 187 6.08 8.43 -22.54
C SER A 187 6.18 7.67 -21.22
N TRP A 188 7.40 7.56 -20.70
CA TRP A 188 7.67 7.07 -19.35
C TRP A 188 7.16 8.07 -18.30
N GLN A 189 6.72 7.54 -17.17
CA GLN A 189 6.32 8.30 -15.99
C GLN A 189 7.24 7.97 -14.82
N GLN A 190 7.79 9.00 -14.20
CA GLN A 190 8.45 8.86 -12.90
C GLN A 190 7.40 8.55 -11.82
N VAL A 191 7.63 7.48 -11.08
CA VAL A 191 6.84 7.05 -9.93
C VAL A 191 7.70 7.16 -8.67
N THR A 192 7.11 7.62 -7.58
CA THR A 192 7.75 7.71 -6.25
C THR A 192 6.74 7.25 -5.20
N LEU A 193 7.08 6.17 -4.48
CA LEU A 193 6.21 5.52 -3.51
C LEU A 193 6.88 5.46 -2.15
N GLY A 194 6.13 5.66 -1.07
CA GLY A 194 6.63 5.56 0.31
C GLY A 194 6.29 4.21 0.94
N PHE A 195 7.18 3.70 1.77
CA PHE A 195 6.95 2.52 2.62
C PHE A 195 7.75 2.64 3.93
N THR A 196 7.53 1.74 4.89
CA THR A 196 8.25 1.74 6.17
C THR A 196 9.16 0.52 6.27
N SER A 197 10.47 0.75 6.32
CA SER A 197 11.47 -0.30 6.48
C SER A 197 11.66 -0.67 7.96
N PRO A 198 11.77 -1.96 8.31
CA PRO A 198 12.06 -2.41 9.68
C PRO A 198 13.55 -2.36 10.07
N ALA A 199 14.40 -1.79 9.21
CA ALA A 199 15.86 -1.96 9.16
C ALA A 199 16.32 -3.33 8.65
N GLY A 200 17.58 -3.37 8.21
CA GLY A 200 18.24 -4.60 7.79
C GLY A 200 18.20 -4.78 6.28
N GLN A 201 18.12 -6.03 5.85
CA GLN A 201 18.00 -6.36 4.44
C GLN A 201 16.54 -6.41 4.04
N ILE A 202 16.20 -5.67 2.98
CA ILE A 202 14.88 -5.69 2.36
C ILE A 202 15.01 -6.08 0.88
N ARG A 203 13.88 -6.40 0.26
CA ARG A 203 13.73 -6.50 -1.19
C ARG A 203 12.55 -5.65 -1.64
N VAL A 204 12.60 -5.22 -2.89
CA VAL A 204 11.44 -4.70 -3.62
C VAL A 204 11.16 -5.63 -4.79
N ARG A 205 9.90 -5.69 -5.22
CA ARG A 205 9.53 -6.40 -6.45
C ARG A 205 8.43 -5.69 -7.21
N PHE A 206 8.38 -6.03 -8.49
CA PHE A 206 7.25 -5.74 -9.37
C PHE A 206 6.58 -7.07 -9.72
N GLN A 207 5.31 -7.21 -9.37
CA GLN A 207 4.50 -8.38 -9.73
C GLN A 207 3.48 -7.96 -10.78
N PHE A 208 3.51 -8.61 -11.94
CA PHE A 208 2.51 -8.46 -12.98
C PHE A 208 1.54 -9.63 -12.95
N THR A 209 0.25 -9.33 -13.02
CA THR A 209 -0.82 -10.32 -13.17
C THR A 209 -1.77 -9.90 -14.28
N SER A 210 -2.20 -10.85 -15.11
CA SER A 210 -3.31 -10.66 -16.06
C SER A 210 -4.45 -11.63 -15.78
N ASP A 211 -5.64 -11.27 -16.21
CA ASP A 211 -6.83 -12.10 -16.04
C ASP A 211 -6.94 -13.19 -17.13
N LEU A 212 -8.05 -13.92 -17.19
CA LEU A 212 -8.23 -15.04 -18.12
C LEU A 212 -8.46 -14.63 -19.60
N ALA A 213 -8.51 -13.33 -19.91
CA ALA A 213 -8.80 -12.83 -21.24
C ALA A 213 -7.99 -11.56 -21.56
N CYS A 214 -8.11 -11.10 -22.81
CA CYS A 214 -7.73 -9.75 -23.22
C CYS A 214 -6.28 -9.29 -22.93
N SER A 215 -5.31 -10.18 -23.14
CA SER A 215 -3.90 -9.78 -23.22
C SER A 215 -3.48 -9.15 -24.54
N ALA A 216 -2.20 -8.74 -24.60
CA ALA A 216 -1.54 -8.19 -25.78
C ALA A 216 -1.60 -9.11 -27.02
N LEU A 217 -1.75 -10.42 -26.84
CA LEU A 217 -1.85 -11.39 -27.94
C LEU A 217 -3.27 -11.60 -28.47
N THR A 218 -4.28 -10.96 -27.86
CA THR A 218 -5.69 -11.15 -28.23
C THR A 218 -6.16 -10.01 -29.16
N PRO A 219 -6.25 -10.21 -30.50
CA PRO A 219 -6.50 -9.11 -31.45
C PRO A 219 -7.84 -8.41 -31.25
N ALA A 220 -8.79 -9.07 -30.59
CA ALA A 220 -10.12 -8.51 -30.31
C ALA A 220 -10.13 -7.49 -29.16
N CYS A 221 -9.10 -7.46 -28.31
CA CYS A 221 -9.08 -6.64 -27.09
C CYS A 221 -8.24 -5.36 -27.23
N GLY A 222 -7.53 -5.20 -28.35
CA GLY A 222 -6.69 -4.04 -28.65
C GLY A 222 -5.21 -4.39 -28.70
N GLU A 223 -4.40 -3.39 -29.01
CA GLU A 223 -2.93 -3.50 -29.02
C GLU A 223 -2.39 -2.99 -27.68
N PHE A 224 -2.28 -3.88 -26.69
CA PHE A 224 -1.62 -3.59 -25.43
C PHE A 224 -0.12 -3.83 -25.56
N THR A 225 0.70 -2.92 -25.04
CA THR A 225 2.16 -3.11 -25.05
C THR A 225 2.68 -3.71 -23.75
N GLY A 226 1.88 -3.82 -22.70
CA GLY A 226 2.31 -4.37 -21.41
C GLY A 226 2.93 -3.33 -20.48
N VAL A 227 3.86 -3.76 -19.63
CA VAL A 227 4.48 -2.93 -18.59
C VAL A 227 5.99 -2.94 -18.72
N HIS A 228 6.61 -1.77 -18.57
CA HIS A 228 8.06 -1.61 -18.48
C HIS A 228 8.44 -0.89 -17.18
N VAL A 229 9.59 -1.29 -16.63
CA VAL A 229 10.19 -0.69 -15.44
C VAL A 229 11.67 -0.43 -15.69
N ASP A 230 12.12 0.77 -15.32
CA ASP A 230 13.51 1.19 -15.44
C ASP A 230 13.91 2.17 -14.33
N ASN A 231 15.21 2.48 -14.20
CA ASN A 231 15.78 3.48 -13.29
C ASN A 231 15.26 3.35 -11.85
N VAL A 232 15.31 2.12 -11.31
CA VAL A 232 14.78 1.79 -9.98
C VAL A 232 15.74 2.27 -8.90
N ILE A 233 15.24 3.05 -7.94
CA ILE A 233 15.99 3.57 -6.81
C ILE A 233 15.21 3.27 -5.53
N VAL A 234 15.91 2.71 -4.54
CA VAL A 234 15.40 2.61 -3.17
C VAL A 234 16.22 3.55 -2.31
N GLY A 235 15.56 4.40 -1.52
CA GLY A 235 16.24 5.42 -0.70
C GLY A 235 15.44 5.86 0.52
N SER A 236 15.95 6.86 1.22
CA SER A 236 15.24 7.47 2.35
C SER A 236 14.11 8.37 1.87
N GLN A 237 13.11 8.61 2.73
CA GLN A 237 12.22 9.76 2.55
C GLN A 237 13.03 11.06 2.69
N ALA A 238 12.84 12.01 1.78
CA ALA A 238 13.43 13.34 1.89
C ALA A 238 12.85 14.07 3.12
N THR A 239 13.74 14.65 3.93
CA THR A 239 13.35 15.53 5.04
C THR A 239 13.07 16.92 4.50
N LYS A 240 11.88 17.47 4.78
CA LYS A 240 11.62 18.89 4.53
C LYS A 240 12.44 19.71 5.53
N ASN A 241 13.39 20.50 5.02
CA ASN A 241 14.12 21.51 5.81
C ASN A 241 13.23 22.72 6.14
#